data_AF-A0A938BPQ1-F1
#
_entry.id   AF-A0A938BPQ1-F1
#
_cell.length_a   1.000
_cell.length_b   1.000
_cell.length_c   1.000
_cell.angle_alpha   90.00
_cell.angle_beta   90.00
_cell.angle_gamma   90.00
#
_symmetry.space_group_name_H-M   'P 1'
#
loop_
_entity.id
_entity.type
_entity.pdbx_description
1 polymer ?
#
loop_
_entity_poly.entity_id
_entity_poly.type
_entity_poly.pdbx_seq_one_letter_code
_entity_poly.pdbx_strand_id
1 'polypeptide(L)'
;MDRSDNDAPRARGAPPPCPQPRRVLRTGTYLHTSCPLCRAEIVEGDWIHFRAIAPDGALGDLRLSARFNVFDQESTIALGAGDQVRDLACPRCGVSLLDAKLRCAQCGAAAVRIRVAAVRTELDLLLCSRYGCHWHDVPEEDRQRLVLEQGP
;
A
#
# COMPACT_ATOMS: atom_id res chain seq x y z
N MET A 1 -29.82 57.62 -29.42
CA MET A 1 -30.45 57.57 -28.09
C MET A 1 -31.38 56.36 -28.15
N ASP A 2 -31.15 55.18 -27.58
CA ASP A 2 -30.32 54.68 -26.48
C ASP A 2 -30.16 53.16 -26.77
N ARG A 3 -28.96 52.57 -26.84
CA ARG A 3 -28.22 51.93 -25.73
C ARG A 3 -29.11 51.28 -24.67
N SER A 4 -29.25 49.95 -24.77
CA SER A 4 -29.50 49.07 -23.61
C SER A 4 -28.76 47.74 -23.81
N ASP A 5 -27.43 47.82 -23.71
CA ASP A 5 -26.62 46.81 -23.04
C ASP A 5 -26.98 46.84 -21.54
N ASN A 6 -27.24 45.70 -20.89
CA ASN A 6 -26.61 45.44 -19.60
C ASN A 6 -26.68 43.96 -19.17
N ASP A 7 -25.60 43.26 -19.53
CA ASP A 7 -24.77 42.42 -18.68
C ASP A 7 -25.37 41.87 -17.37
N ALA A 8 -25.63 40.55 -17.37
CA ALA A 8 -25.84 39.77 -16.16
C ALA A 8 -24.50 39.54 -15.43
N PRO A 9 -24.45 39.60 -14.09
CA PRO A 9 -23.20 39.48 -13.35
C PRO A 9 -22.63 38.06 -13.46
N ARG A 10 -21.45 37.97 -14.07
CA ARG A 10 -20.61 36.76 -14.09
C ARG A 10 -20.29 36.31 -12.66
N ALA A 11 -20.73 35.11 -12.30
CA ALA A 11 -20.38 34.45 -11.06
C ALA A 11 -18.85 34.37 -10.92
N ARG A 12 -18.32 35.00 -9.87
CA ARG A 12 -16.92 34.85 -9.46
C ARG A 12 -16.73 33.41 -9.00
N GLY A 13 -16.06 32.60 -9.81
CA GLY A 13 -15.65 31.24 -9.44
C GLY A 13 -14.87 31.27 -8.13
N ALA A 14 -15.17 30.32 -7.25
CA ALA A 14 -14.48 30.19 -5.97
C ALA A 14 -12.96 30.05 -6.20
N PRO A 15 -12.11 30.66 -5.34
CA PRO A 15 -10.68 30.45 -5.41
C PRO A 15 -10.34 28.95 -5.23
N PRO A 16 -9.30 28.44 -5.90
CA PRO A 16 -8.87 27.06 -5.72
C PRO A 16 -8.52 26.81 -4.24
N PRO A 17 -8.83 25.61 -3.70
CA PRO A 17 -8.50 25.29 -2.32
C PRO A 17 -7.00 25.40 -2.08
N CYS A 18 -6.63 25.96 -0.92
CA CYS A 18 -5.23 26.02 -0.49
C CYS A 18 -4.60 24.60 -0.53
N PRO A 19 -3.37 24.45 -1.04
CA PRO A 19 -2.71 23.16 -1.08
C PRO A 19 -2.60 22.59 0.34
N GLN A 20 -3.26 21.45 0.56
CA GLN A 20 -3.20 20.74 1.84
C GLN A 20 -1.76 20.24 2.06
N PRO A 21 -1.20 20.35 3.27
CA PRO A 21 0.14 19.82 3.54
C PRO A 21 0.14 18.31 3.32
N ARG A 22 1.07 17.81 2.49
CA ARG A 22 1.22 16.37 2.24
C ARG A 22 1.53 15.66 3.56
N ARG A 23 0.79 14.61 3.88
CA ARG A 23 1.04 13.79 5.08
C ARG A 23 2.29 12.95 4.84
N VAL A 24 3.14 12.83 5.84
CA VAL A 24 4.38 12.02 5.75
C VAL A 24 4.20 10.76 6.56
N LEU A 25 4.41 9.59 5.94
CA LEU A 25 4.49 8.32 6.63
C LEU A 25 5.93 8.10 7.10
N ARG A 26 6.13 8.14 8.42
CA ARG A 26 7.46 8.08 9.05
C ARG A 26 7.83 6.64 9.40
N THR A 27 9.13 6.36 9.40
CA THR A 27 9.70 5.09 9.87
C THR A 27 9.19 4.76 11.28
N GLY A 28 8.82 3.51 11.49
CA GLY A 28 8.25 3.02 12.74
C GLY A 28 6.77 3.31 12.94
N THR A 29 6.10 4.02 12.01
CA THR A 29 4.65 4.23 12.07
C THR A 29 3.93 2.89 11.99
N TYR A 30 3.05 2.63 12.96
CA TYR A 30 2.22 1.42 12.95
C TYR A 30 1.17 1.50 11.83
N LEU A 31 1.09 0.43 11.04
CA LEU A 31 0.24 0.29 9.88
C LEU A 31 -0.93 -0.62 10.25
N HIS A 32 -2.10 -0.03 10.50
CA HIS A 32 -3.34 -0.80 10.56
C HIS A 32 -3.64 -1.33 9.17
N THR A 33 -3.43 -2.63 8.96
CA THR A 33 -3.47 -3.24 7.64
C THR A 33 -4.71 -4.11 7.48
N SER A 34 -5.41 -3.91 6.38
CA SER A 34 -6.62 -4.66 6.04
C SER A 34 -6.57 -5.19 4.61
N CYS A 35 -7.32 -6.25 4.38
CA CYS A 35 -7.51 -6.79 3.04
C CYS A 35 -8.31 -5.78 2.18
N PRO A 36 -7.82 -5.41 0.98
CA PRO A 36 -8.52 -4.46 0.12
C PRO A 36 -9.89 -4.94 -0.37
N LEU A 37 -10.13 -6.26 -0.40
CA LEU A 37 -11.40 -6.85 -0.84
C LEU A 37 -12.37 -7.10 0.32
N CYS A 38 -11.98 -7.90 1.32
CA CYS A 38 -12.90 -8.27 2.41
C CYS A 38 -12.89 -7.30 3.59
N ARG A 39 -11.99 -6.31 3.61
CA ARG A 39 -11.81 -5.30 4.68
C ARG A 39 -11.46 -5.85 6.06
N ALA A 40 -11.30 -7.16 6.20
CA ALA A 40 -10.83 -7.75 7.45
C ALA A 40 -9.42 -7.27 7.77
N GLU A 41 -9.18 -6.97 9.05
CA GLU A 41 -7.84 -6.71 9.56
C GLU A 41 -6.98 -7.97 9.40
N ILE A 42 -5.77 -7.79 8.90
CA ILE A 42 -4.78 -8.85 8.69
C ILE A 42 -3.54 -8.62 9.55
N VAL A 43 -3.65 -7.79 10.58
CA VAL A 43 -2.59 -7.53 11.55
C VAL A 43 -2.86 -8.34 12.82
N GLU A 44 -1.82 -8.99 13.33
CA GLU A 44 -1.80 -9.76 14.57
C GLU A 44 -0.61 -9.28 15.42
N GLY A 45 -0.88 -8.39 16.40
CA GLY A 45 0.19 -7.76 17.19
C GLY A 45 1.03 -6.79 16.35
N ASP A 46 2.35 -6.96 16.33
CA ASP A 46 3.26 -6.16 15.50
C ASP A 46 3.47 -6.75 14.08
N TRP A 47 2.66 -7.74 13.66
CA TRP A 47 2.85 -8.48 12.42
C TRP A 47 1.67 -8.37 11.47
N ILE A 48 1.92 -8.06 10.19
CA ILE A 48 0.99 -8.26 9.08
C ILE A 48 1.09 -9.70 8.64
N HIS A 49 -0.03 -10.42 8.69
CA HIS A 49 -0.12 -11.85 8.42
C HIS A 49 -0.67 -12.11 7.01
N PHE A 50 0.07 -12.93 6.26
CA PHE A 50 -0.31 -13.43 4.94
C PHE A 50 -0.27 -14.96 4.90
N ARG A 51 -1.18 -15.55 4.14
CA ARG A 51 -1.02 -16.94 3.69
C ARG A 51 -0.14 -16.94 2.45
N ALA A 52 0.97 -17.66 2.48
CA ALA A 52 1.95 -17.71 1.41
C ALA A 52 1.94 -19.07 0.70
N ILE A 53 2.18 -19.03 -0.61
CA ILE A 53 2.43 -20.22 -1.44
C ILE A 53 3.87 -20.12 -1.95
N ALA A 54 4.72 -21.05 -1.52
CA ALA A 54 6.11 -21.14 -1.93
C ALA A 54 6.26 -21.48 -3.43
N PRO A 55 7.45 -21.28 -4.03
CA PRO A 55 7.71 -21.64 -5.42
C PRO A 55 7.46 -23.12 -5.74
N ASP A 56 7.74 -24.02 -4.80
CA ASP A 56 7.50 -25.47 -4.90
C ASP A 56 6.03 -25.86 -4.67
N GLY A 57 5.19 -24.92 -4.25
CA GLY A 57 3.78 -25.12 -3.93
C GLY A 57 3.49 -25.39 -2.46
N ALA A 58 4.48 -25.39 -1.57
CA ALA A 58 4.25 -25.49 -0.13
C ALA A 58 3.39 -24.32 0.37
N LEU A 59 2.42 -24.64 1.22
CA LEU A 59 1.54 -23.65 1.85
C LEU A 59 2.02 -23.36 3.26
N GLY A 60 1.99 -22.10 3.64
CA GLY A 60 2.14 -21.69 5.03
C GLY A 60 1.89 -20.21 5.20
N ASP A 61 2.58 -19.61 6.14
CA ASP A 61 2.34 -18.24 6.59
C ASP A 61 3.61 -17.41 6.40
N LEU A 62 3.41 -16.16 6.00
CA LEU A 62 4.43 -15.12 5.94
C LEU A 62 3.94 -13.96 6.80
N ARG A 63 4.77 -13.54 7.75
CA ARG A 63 4.52 -12.40 8.61
C ARG A 63 5.56 -11.33 8.31
N LEU A 64 5.09 -10.11 8.09
CA LEU A 64 5.93 -8.92 7.90
C LEU A 64 5.68 -7.93 9.04
N SER A 65 6.65 -7.10 9.40
CA SER A 65 6.41 -6.08 10.40
C SER A 65 5.24 -5.16 10.01
N ALA A 66 4.35 -4.87 10.96
CA ALA A 66 3.29 -3.87 10.82
C ALA A 66 3.81 -2.44 11.01
N ARG A 67 5.13 -2.23 11.04
CA ARG A 67 5.76 -0.91 11.18
C ARG A 67 6.40 -0.48 9.88
N PHE A 68 6.10 0.73 9.44
CA PHE A 68 6.66 1.29 8.22
C PHE A 68 8.19 1.36 8.28
N ASN A 69 8.90 0.99 7.20
CA ASN A 69 10.37 0.89 7.14
C ASN A 69 11.02 -0.07 8.17
N VAL A 70 10.25 -1.00 8.74
CA VAL A 70 10.78 -2.11 9.53
C VAL A 70 10.58 -3.39 8.71
N PHE A 71 11.67 -4.06 8.35
CA PHE A 71 11.66 -5.17 7.38
C PHE A 71 11.81 -6.55 8.04
N ASP A 72 11.52 -6.64 9.35
CA ASP A 72 11.47 -7.91 10.05
C ASP A 72 10.41 -8.81 9.42
N GLN A 73 10.74 -10.09 9.28
CA GLN A 73 9.89 -11.08 8.63
C GLN A 73 10.04 -12.46 9.29
N GLU A 74 8.93 -13.18 9.39
CA GLU A 74 8.88 -14.58 9.84
C GLU A 74 8.13 -15.41 8.79
N SER A 75 8.55 -16.65 8.57
CA SER A 75 7.82 -17.55 7.68
C SER A 75 7.82 -18.98 8.19
N THR A 76 6.70 -19.68 7.98
CA THR A 76 6.58 -21.12 8.26
C THR A 76 6.93 -22.00 7.05
N ILE A 77 7.15 -21.39 5.89
CA ILE A 77 7.66 -22.04 4.68
C ILE A 77 9.13 -21.71 4.47
N ALA A 78 9.87 -22.64 3.88
CA ALA A 78 11.26 -22.41 3.51
C ALA A 78 11.33 -21.46 2.32
N LEU A 79 11.75 -20.22 2.57
CA LEU A 79 12.02 -19.22 1.54
C LEU A 79 13.49 -18.83 1.62
N GLY A 80 14.22 -19.07 0.53
CA GLY A 80 15.58 -18.57 0.35
C GLY A 80 15.58 -17.07 0.08
N ALA A 81 16.70 -16.41 0.37
CA ALA A 81 16.90 -15.02 -0.01
C ALA A 81 16.76 -14.88 -1.54
N GLY A 82 15.83 -14.02 -1.98
CA GLY A 82 15.56 -13.82 -3.40
C GLY A 82 14.44 -14.68 -3.98
N ASP A 83 13.89 -15.63 -3.22
CA ASP A 83 12.74 -16.42 -3.67
C ASP A 83 11.53 -15.52 -3.84
N GLN A 84 10.81 -15.73 -4.94
CA GLN A 84 9.53 -15.08 -5.19
C GLN A 84 8.42 -16.06 -4.86
N VAL A 85 7.63 -15.73 -3.84
CA VAL A 85 6.40 -16.48 -3.52
C VAL A 85 5.49 -16.53 -4.75
N ARG A 86 4.87 -17.69 -4.96
CA ARG A 86 3.90 -17.90 -6.03
C ARG A 86 2.64 -17.07 -5.80
N ASP A 87 2.21 -16.97 -4.54
CA ASP A 87 1.07 -16.16 -4.14
C ASP A 87 1.20 -15.70 -2.68
N LEU A 88 0.57 -14.55 -2.39
CA LEU A 88 0.32 -14.05 -1.04
C LEU A 88 -1.17 -13.72 -0.95
N ALA A 89 -1.87 -14.43 -0.07
CA ALA A 89 -3.30 -14.34 0.08
C ALA A 89 -3.70 -13.80 1.46
N CYS A 90 -4.88 -13.20 1.50
CA CYS A 90 -5.50 -12.77 2.76
C CYS A 90 -5.78 -14.00 3.65
N PRO A 91 -5.34 -14.03 4.92
CA PRO A 91 -5.58 -15.17 5.82
C PRO A 91 -7.07 -15.33 6.17
N ARG A 92 -7.88 -14.29 5.98
CA ARG A 92 -9.31 -14.26 6.34
C ARG A 92 -10.24 -14.75 5.23
N CYS A 93 -10.05 -14.29 4.00
CA CYS A 93 -10.90 -14.66 2.87
C CYS A 93 -10.20 -15.52 1.80
N GLY A 94 -8.88 -15.73 1.91
CA GLY A 94 -8.11 -16.54 0.98
C GLY A 94 -7.87 -15.91 -0.40
N VAL A 95 -8.34 -14.68 -0.64
CA VAL A 95 -8.08 -14.03 -1.93
C VAL A 95 -6.61 -13.69 -2.08
N SER A 96 -6.07 -13.94 -3.27
CA SER A 96 -4.75 -13.45 -3.66
C SER A 96 -4.71 -11.92 -3.56
N LEU A 97 -3.69 -11.42 -2.88
CA LEU A 97 -3.34 -10.01 -2.79
C LEU A 97 -2.22 -9.65 -3.78
N LEU A 98 -1.67 -10.64 -4.46
CA LEU A 98 -0.66 -10.46 -5.49
C LEU A 98 -1.31 -9.86 -6.75
N ASP A 99 -0.77 -8.74 -7.22
CA ASP A 99 -1.19 -8.13 -8.47
C ASP A 99 -0.16 -8.42 -9.56
N ALA A 100 -0.52 -9.32 -10.48
CA ALA A 100 0.33 -9.73 -11.60
C ALA A 100 0.58 -8.61 -12.62
N LYS A 101 -0.02 -7.42 -12.50
CA LYS A 101 0.30 -6.24 -13.32
C LYS A 101 1.27 -5.29 -12.63
N LEU A 102 1.37 -5.34 -11.30
CA LEU A 102 2.29 -4.51 -10.56
C LEU A 102 3.66 -5.17 -10.46
N ARG A 103 4.71 -4.37 -10.58
CA ARG A 103 6.10 -4.83 -10.54
C ARG A 103 6.86 -4.02 -9.51
N CYS A 104 7.69 -4.71 -8.73
CA CYS A 104 8.67 -4.09 -7.87
C CYS A 104 9.72 -3.35 -8.73
N ALA A 105 9.89 -2.06 -8.48
CA ALA A 105 10.85 -1.23 -9.22
C ALA A 105 12.31 -1.60 -8.94
N GLN A 106 12.60 -2.28 -7.82
CA GLN A 106 13.95 -2.68 -7.44
C GLN A 106 14.37 -4.02 -8.05
N CYS A 107 13.47 -5.01 -8.09
CA CYS A 107 13.85 -6.40 -8.40
C CYS A 107 13.02 -7.07 -9.50
N GLY A 108 11.97 -6.40 -9.99
CA GLY A 108 11.10 -6.86 -11.07
C GLY A 108 10.09 -7.94 -10.68
N ALA A 109 10.06 -8.40 -9.42
CA ALA A 109 9.04 -9.34 -8.94
C ALA A 109 7.64 -8.72 -8.97
N ALA A 110 6.61 -9.56 -8.87
CA ALA A 110 5.25 -9.08 -8.66
C ALA A 110 5.12 -8.32 -7.32
N ALA A 111 4.10 -7.48 -7.22
CA ALA A 111 3.83 -6.73 -5.99
C ALA A 111 2.47 -7.10 -5.42
N VAL A 112 2.36 -6.98 -4.11
CA VAL A 112 1.14 -7.18 -3.33
C VAL A 112 0.53 -5.82 -3.05
N ARG A 113 -0.80 -5.72 -3.13
CA ARG A 113 -1.54 -4.53 -2.71
C ARG A 113 -2.27 -4.80 -1.40
N ILE A 114 -2.00 -3.98 -0.39
CA ILE A 114 -2.69 -3.99 0.89
C ILE A 114 -3.28 -2.63 1.19
N ARG A 115 -4.34 -2.59 2.00
CA ARG A 115 -4.89 -1.32 2.47
C ARG A 115 -4.32 -1.01 3.84
N VAL A 116 -3.77 0.18 4.02
CA VAL A 116 -3.23 0.65 5.29
C VAL A 116 -3.96 1.91 5.75
N ALA A 117 -4.27 1.95 7.04
CA ALA A 117 -4.72 3.16 7.72
C ALA A 117 -3.58 3.67 8.61
N ALA A 118 -3.04 4.84 8.25
CA ALA A 118 -1.95 5.48 8.96
C ALA A 118 -2.07 7.00 8.87
N VAL A 119 -1.59 7.72 9.89
CA VAL A 119 -1.54 9.21 9.89
C VAL A 119 -2.91 9.85 9.55
N ARG A 120 -4.01 9.25 10.05
CA ARG A 120 -5.41 9.66 9.79
C ARG A 120 -5.83 9.64 8.32
N THR A 121 -5.21 8.79 7.50
CA THR A 121 -5.65 8.52 6.13
C THR A 121 -5.64 7.02 5.86
N GLU A 122 -6.53 6.57 4.99
CA GLU A 122 -6.47 5.26 4.37
C GLU A 122 -5.89 5.40 2.96
N LEU A 123 -4.98 4.49 2.62
CA LEU A 123 -4.36 4.39 1.30
C LEU A 123 -4.01 2.93 1.02
N ASP A 124 -3.68 2.65 -0.23
CA ASP A 124 -3.14 1.35 -0.60
C ASP A 124 -1.60 1.42 -0.58
N LEU A 125 -0.95 0.41 -0.01
CA LEU A 125 0.49 0.23 -0.01
C LEU A 125 0.85 -0.95 -0.90
N LEU A 126 1.88 -0.77 -1.70
CA LEU A 126 2.46 -1.78 -2.58
C LEU A 126 3.69 -2.36 -1.91
N LEU A 127 3.76 -3.68 -1.79
CA LEU A 127 4.90 -4.40 -1.21
C LEU A 127 5.47 -5.37 -2.23
N CYS A 128 6.79 -5.57 -2.26
CA CYS A 128 7.37 -6.61 -3.10
C CYS A 128 6.97 -8.01 -2.62
N SER A 129 6.69 -8.94 -3.54
CA SER A 129 6.43 -10.34 -3.20
C SER A 129 7.70 -11.20 -3.09
N ARG A 130 8.88 -10.64 -3.39
CA ARG A 130 10.16 -11.35 -3.24
C ARG A 130 10.63 -11.30 -1.80
N TYR A 131 10.93 -12.46 -1.24
CA TYR A 131 11.45 -12.60 0.10
C TYR A 131 12.80 -11.88 0.24
N GLY A 132 12.90 -10.99 1.25
CA GLY A 132 14.09 -10.16 1.48
C GLY A 132 14.21 -8.90 0.59
N CYS A 133 13.17 -8.54 -0.17
CA CYS A 133 13.14 -7.26 -0.88
C CYS A 133 12.41 -6.19 -0.04
N HIS A 134 13.09 -5.08 0.24
CA HIS A 134 12.57 -3.98 1.07
C HIS A 134 11.76 -2.94 0.30
N TRP A 135 11.59 -3.15 -1.01
CA TRP A 135 10.85 -2.21 -1.85
C TRP A 135 9.37 -2.17 -1.45
N HIS A 136 8.89 -0.95 -1.31
CA HIS A 136 7.49 -0.61 -1.12
C HIS A 136 7.20 0.75 -1.75
N ASP A 137 5.95 0.99 -2.14
CA ASP A 137 5.51 2.25 -2.77
C ASP A 137 4.01 2.46 -2.53
N VAL A 138 3.49 3.63 -2.89
CA VAL A 138 2.05 3.89 -2.99
C VAL A 138 1.63 3.94 -4.45
N PRO A 139 0.40 3.49 -4.81
CA PRO A 139 -0.12 3.66 -6.16
C PRO A 139 -0.11 5.13 -6.59
N GLU A 140 -0.01 5.38 -7.89
CA GLU A 140 0.04 6.73 -8.46
C GLU A 140 -1.12 7.63 -7.98
N GLU A 141 -2.32 7.07 -7.85
CA GLU A 141 -3.51 7.76 -7.37
C GLU A 141 -3.39 8.28 -5.92
N ASP A 142 -2.53 7.67 -5.09
CA ASP A 142 -2.32 8.04 -3.70
C ASP A 142 -1.07 8.92 -3.48
N ARG A 143 -0.18 9.06 -4.48
CA ARG A 143 1.08 9.85 -4.39
C ARG A 143 0.87 11.34 -4.09
N GLN A 144 -0.30 11.87 -4.39
CA GLN A 144 -0.63 13.27 -4.10
C GLN A 144 -1.04 13.50 -2.64
N ARG A 145 -1.47 12.43 -1.95
CA ARG A 145 -2.04 12.49 -0.59
C ARG A 145 -0.99 12.24 0.49
N LEU A 146 0.05 11.46 0.17
CA LEU A 146 1.05 10.98 1.11
C LEU A 146 2.46 11.02 0.51
N VAL A 147 3.44 11.35 1.34
CA VAL A 147 4.88 11.19 1.04
C VAL A 147 5.43 10.10 1.95
N LEU A 148 6.14 9.14 1.37
CA LEU A 148 6.86 8.10 2.10
C LEU A 148 8.22 8.63 2.56
N GLU A 149 8.50 8.53 3.86
CA GLU A 149 9.86 8.75 4.34
C GLU A 149 10.77 7.66 3.77
N GLN A 150 11.86 8.06 3.13
CA GLN A 150 12.84 7.11 2.61
C GLN A 150 13.49 6.40 3.80
N GLY A 151 13.44 5.07 3.80
CA GLY A 151 14.13 4.26 4.80
C GLY A 151 15.66 4.36 4.65
N PRO A 152 16.42 3.96 5.68
CA PRO A 152 17.87 3.85 5.61
C PRO A 152 18.35 2.79 4.60
#